data_AF-A0A5E4X533-F1
#
_entry.id   AF-A0A5E4X533-F1
#
_cell.length_a   1.000
_cell.length_b   1.000
_cell.length_c   1.000
_cell.angle_alpha   90.00
_cell.angle_beta   90.00
_cell.angle_gamma   90.00
#
_symmetry.space_group_name_H-M   'P 1'
#
loop_
_entity.id
_entity.type
_entity.pdbx_description
1 polymer ?
#
loop_
_entity_poly.entity_id
_entity_poly.type
_entity_poly.pdbx_seq_one_letter_code
_entity_poly.pdbx_strand_id
1 'polypeptide(L)'
;MTPITHNHLLISAAGSPMQNAGAASAAPSANLEAAAEQFEAIFIARLLGEMRRATQGLRDDRDDAGGMGKRDRSTDGLHDWADTQVAQALASRRAFGIADTIIRQMTRR
;
A
#
# COMPACT_ATOMS: atom_id res chain seq x y z
N MET A 1 -38.76 8.48 33.42
CA MET A 1 -37.32 8.21 33.20
C MET A 1 -37.22 7.07 32.20
N THR A 2 -37.04 7.39 30.91
CA THR A 2 -36.90 6.40 29.83
C THR A 2 -35.42 6.02 29.68
N PRO A 3 -35.06 4.74 29.56
CA PRO A 3 -33.66 4.36 29.35
C PRO A 3 -33.21 4.70 27.93
N ILE A 4 -32.02 5.32 27.82
CA ILE A 4 -31.34 5.58 26.54
C ILE A 4 -30.68 4.27 26.08
N THR A 5 -31.27 3.64 25.07
CA THR A 5 -30.71 2.49 24.36
C THR A 5 -29.42 2.93 23.65
N HIS A 6 -28.27 2.48 24.12
CA HIS A 6 -27.00 2.69 23.43
C HIS A 6 -26.90 1.69 22.28
N ASN A 7 -27.23 2.12 21.07
CA ASN A 7 -27.05 1.34 19.86
C ASN A 7 -25.56 1.34 19.51
N HIS A 8 -24.82 0.34 20.00
CA HIS A 8 -23.45 0.08 19.55
C HIS A 8 -23.52 -0.41 18.10
N LEU A 9 -23.30 0.50 17.16
CA LEU A 9 -23.03 0.17 15.78
C LEU A 9 -21.85 -0.80 15.75
N LEU A 10 -22.15 -2.08 15.54
CA LEU A 10 -21.17 -3.07 15.12
C LEU A 10 -20.69 -2.64 13.73
N ILE A 11 -19.63 -1.82 13.69
CA ILE A 11 -18.69 -1.86 12.56
C ILE A 11 -18.16 -3.29 12.60
N SER A 12 -18.73 -4.14 11.75
CA SER A 12 -18.14 -5.41 11.40
C SER A 12 -16.83 -5.07 10.68
N ALA A 13 -15.73 -5.07 11.43
CA ALA A 13 -14.38 -4.96 10.90
C ALA A 13 -14.01 -6.26 10.16
N ALA A 14 -14.78 -6.60 9.13
CA ALA A 14 -14.41 -7.60 8.15
C ALA A 14 -13.39 -6.95 7.21
N GLY A 15 -12.14 -6.93 7.63
CA GLY A 15 -11.06 -6.35 6.81
C GLY A 15 -9.82 -5.96 7.58
N SER A 16 -9.43 -6.70 8.62
CA SER A 16 -8.06 -6.59 9.14
C SER A 16 -7.12 -7.33 8.18
N PRO A 17 -6.21 -6.64 7.47
CA PRO A 17 -5.32 -7.24 6.45
C PRO A 17 -4.32 -8.26 7.02
N MET A 18 -4.25 -8.39 8.35
CA MET A 18 -3.39 -9.36 9.03
C MET A 18 -4.07 -10.70 9.35
N GLN A 19 -5.40 -10.81 9.25
CA GLN A 19 -6.09 -12.03 9.71
C GLN A 19 -5.98 -13.21 8.71
N ASN A 20 -5.54 -12.95 7.47
CA ASN A 20 -5.33 -13.99 6.47
C ASN A 20 -3.89 -14.56 6.45
N ALA A 21 -3.04 -14.17 7.41
CA ALA A 21 -1.69 -14.71 7.53
C ALA A 21 -1.62 -16.08 8.25
N GLY A 22 -2.76 -16.65 8.65
CA GLY A 22 -2.80 -17.83 9.52
C GLY A 22 -3.78 -18.93 9.12
N ALA A 23 -4.39 -18.89 7.93
CA ALA A 23 -5.34 -19.90 7.51
C ALA A 23 -4.84 -20.67 6.28
N ALA A 24 -4.66 -21.97 6.51
CA ALA A 24 -4.40 -23.04 5.54
C ALA A 24 -2.96 -23.16 5.02
N SER A 25 -2.44 -24.38 5.15
CA SER A 25 -1.26 -24.91 4.50
C SER A 25 -1.41 -24.85 2.97
N ALA A 26 -1.33 -23.65 2.40
CA ALA A 26 -1.13 -23.50 0.98
C ALA A 26 0.24 -24.09 0.63
N ALA A 27 0.33 -24.77 -0.52
CA ALA A 27 1.59 -25.33 -1.00
C ALA A 27 2.69 -24.25 -0.93
N PRO A 28 3.95 -24.61 -0.61
CA PRO A 28 5.05 -23.65 -0.48
C PRO A 28 5.16 -22.66 -1.65
N SER A 29 4.76 -23.10 -2.85
CA SER A 29 4.66 -22.28 -4.07
C SER A 29 3.58 -21.20 -4.01
N ALA A 30 2.37 -21.51 -3.53
CA ALA A 30 1.28 -20.55 -3.44
C ALA A 30 1.56 -19.45 -2.40
N ASN A 31 2.22 -19.81 -1.30
CA ASN A 31 2.70 -18.83 -0.31
C ASN A 31 3.83 -17.95 -0.89
N LEU A 32 4.74 -18.53 -1.68
CA LEU A 32 5.81 -17.79 -2.34
C LEU A 32 5.26 -16.80 -3.38
N GLU A 33 4.27 -17.20 -4.18
CA GLU A 33 3.62 -16.33 -5.16
C GLU A 33 2.94 -15.14 -4.49
N ALA A 34 2.14 -15.38 -3.44
CA ALA A 34 1.48 -14.31 -2.69
C ALA A 34 2.47 -13.35 -2.03
N ALA A 35 3.55 -13.88 -1.45
CA ALA A 35 4.60 -13.07 -0.84
C ALA A 35 5.37 -12.24 -1.87
N ALA A 36 5.66 -12.81 -3.04
CA ALA A 36 6.36 -12.12 -4.13
C ALA A 36 5.52 -10.98 -4.72
N GLU A 37 4.20 -11.18 -4.87
CA GLU A 37 3.27 -10.14 -5.30
C GLU A 37 3.17 -8.99 -4.28
N GLN A 38 3.05 -9.31 -2.98
CA GLN A 38 3.04 -8.30 -1.92
C GLN A 38 4.35 -7.51 -1.85
N PHE A 39 5.49 -8.18 -2.06
CA PHE A 39 6.78 -7.51 -2.13
C PHE A 39 6.80 -6.50 -3.29
N GLU A 40 6.35 -6.89 -4.48
CA GLU A 40 6.26 -6.00 -5.64
C GLU A 40 5.35 -4.79 -5.34
N ALA A 41 4.20 -5.00 -4.70
CA ALA A 41 3.30 -3.92 -4.32
C ALA A 41 3.97 -2.91 -3.36
N ILE A 42 4.61 -3.37 -2.29
CA ILE A 42 5.30 -2.49 -1.34
C ILE A 42 6.43 -1.72 -2.02
N PHE A 43 7.18 -2.40 -2.90
CA PHE A 43 8.26 -1.78 -3.65
C PHE A 43 7.76 -0.65 -4.58
N ILE A 44 6.70 -0.90 -5.33
CA ILE A 44 6.11 0.10 -6.24
C ILE A 44 5.55 1.29 -5.44
N ALA A 45 4.84 1.04 -4.33
CA ALA A 45 4.32 2.10 -3.48
C ALA A 45 5.46 3.01 -2.97
N ARG A 46 6.57 2.41 -2.53
CA ARG A 46 7.75 3.15 -2.07
C ARG A 46 8.38 3.96 -3.20
N LEU A 47 8.53 3.37 -4.37
CA LEU A 47 9.08 4.05 -5.55
C LEU A 47 8.21 5.28 -5.93
N LEU A 48 6.89 5.11 -5.94
CA LEU A 48 5.95 6.16 -6.30
C LEU A 48 6.00 7.33 -5.29
N GLY A 49 6.08 7.01 -3.99
CA GLY A 49 6.26 8.02 -2.94
C GLY A 49 7.58 8.79 -3.06
N GLU A 50 8.69 8.12 -3.43
CA GLU A 50 9.98 8.79 -3.64
C GLU A 50 9.98 9.66 -4.92
N MET A 51 9.33 9.21 -6.01
CA MET A 51 9.14 10.05 -7.21
C MET A 51 8.34 11.31 -6.92
N ARG A 52 7.29 11.21 -6.09
CA ARG A 52 6.48 12.34 -5.65
C ARG A 52 7.31 13.32 -4.83
N ARG A 53 8.08 12.82 -3.85
CA ARG A 53 9.01 13.63 -3.04
C ARG A 53 10.05 14.35 -3.89
N ALA A 54 10.66 13.67 -4.85
CA ALA A 54 11.61 14.27 -5.79
C ALA A 54 10.95 15.37 -6.65
N THR A 55 9.74 15.13 -7.15
CA THR A 55 8.95 16.12 -7.91
C THR A 55 8.62 17.35 -7.07
N GLN A 56 8.36 17.15 -5.77
CA GLN A 56 8.05 18.23 -4.85
C GLN A 56 9.29 19.06 -4.49
N GLY A 57 10.45 18.43 -4.29
CA GLY A 57 11.70 19.15 -4.10
C GLY A 57 12.06 20.04 -5.30
N LEU A 58 11.78 19.57 -6.52
CA LEU A 58 11.95 20.35 -7.76
C LEU A 58 10.90 21.48 -7.95
N ARG A 59 9.80 21.44 -7.21
CA ARG A 59 8.77 22.51 -7.19
C ARG A 59 9.10 23.58 -6.17
N ASP A 60 9.48 23.17 -4.95
CA ASP A 60 9.90 24.11 -3.90
C ASP A 60 11.07 25.00 -4.36
N ASP A 61 12.04 24.44 -5.09
CA ASP A 61 13.17 25.22 -5.69
C ASP A 61 12.74 26.22 -6.81
N ARG A 62 11.51 26.10 -7.34
CA ARG A 62 10.98 27.01 -8.38
C ARG A 62 9.95 28.00 -7.86
N ASP A 63 9.41 27.77 -6.65
CA ASP A 63 8.29 28.50 -6.06
C ASP A 63 8.71 29.35 -4.83
N ASP A 64 9.92 29.92 -4.82
CA ASP A 64 10.37 30.97 -3.86
C ASP A 64 9.45 32.22 -3.86
N ALA A 65 8.49 32.31 -4.77
CA ALA A 65 7.49 33.37 -4.85
C ALA A 65 6.17 32.95 -4.19
N GLY A 66 6.17 32.85 -2.86
CA GLY A 66 5.01 33.19 -2.04
C GLY A 66 3.79 32.27 -2.13
N GLY A 67 3.71 31.31 -1.21
CA GLY A 67 2.43 30.87 -0.66
C GLY A 67 2.20 29.37 -0.67
N MET A 68 2.78 28.65 0.29
CA MET A 68 2.14 27.41 0.75
C MET A 68 2.34 27.23 2.26
N GLY A 69 1.57 28.01 3.00
CA GLY A 69 1.40 27.83 4.43
C GLY A 69 0.71 26.50 4.70
N LYS A 70 1.41 25.62 5.43
CA LYS A 70 0.90 24.40 6.08
C LYS A 70 0.44 23.31 5.11
N ARG A 71 1.41 22.46 4.73
CA ARG A 71 1.16 21.08 4.28
C ARG A 71 0.15 20.43 5.22
N ASP A 72 -1.03 20.10 4.71
CA ASP A 72 -2.02 19.36 5.48
C ASP A 72 -1.58 17.90 5.54
N ARG A 73 -1.30 17.39 6.74
CA ARG A 73 -0.95 15.97 6.97
C ARG A 73 -2.02 15.03 6.40
N SER A 74 -3.25 15.52 6.25
CA SER A 74 -4.37 14.81 5.62
C SER A 74 -4.12 14.52 4.14
N THR A 75 -3.50 15.45 3.40
CA THR A 75 -3.19 15.29 1.97
C THR A 75 -2.08 14.27 1.75
N ASP A 76 -1.07 14.25 2.61
CA ASP A 76 0.02 13.27 2.55
C ASP A 76 -0.52 11.84 2.76
N GLY A 77 -1.43 11.64 3.72
CA GLY A 77 -2.06 10.35 3.95
C GLY A 77 -2.95 9.86 2.80
N LEU A 78 -3.66 10.78 2.14
CA LEU A 78 -4.46 10.45 0.95
C LEU A 78 -3.58 10.00 -0.22
N HIS A 79 -2.42 10.65 -0.41
CA HIS A 79 -1.45 10.26 -1.43
C HIS A 79 -0.84 8.90 -1.16
N ASP A 80 -0.45 8.60 0.08
CA ASP A 80 0.11 7.31 0.46
C ASP A 80 -0.91 6.16 0.23
N TRP A 81 -2.18 6.40 0.58
CA TRP A 81 -3.25 5.46 0.29
C TRP A 81 -3.45 5.26 -1.23
N ALA A 82 -3.47 6.35 -2.00
CA ALA A 82 -3.60 6.27 -3.46
C ALA A 82 -2.42 5.52 -4.10
N ASP A 83 -1.20 5.80 -3.65
CA ASP A 83 0.02 5.16 -4.15
C ASP A 83 0.01 3.65 -3.80
N THR A 84 -0.49 3.27 -2.62
CA THR A 84 -0.69 1.87 -2.21
C THR A 84 -1.71 1.15 -3.10
N GLN A 85 -2.86 1.78 -3.37
CA GLN A 85 -3.90 1.20 -4.24
C GLN A 85 -3.40 1.00 -5.68
N VAL A 86 -2.68 1.98 -6.22
CA VAL A 86 -2.06 1.89 -7.54
C VAL A 86 -1.01 0.79 -7.58
N ALA A 87 -0.16 0.73 -6.56
CA ALA A 87 0.89 -0.28 -6.47
C ALA A 87 0.32 -1.71 -6.43
N GLN A 88 -0.76 -1.93 -5.67
CA GLN A 88 -1.44 -3.22 -5.61
C GLN A 88 -2.03 -3.61 -6.99
N ALA A 89 -2.65 -2.66 -7.69
CA ALA A 89 -3.19 -2.91 -9.03
C ALA A 89 -2.10 -3.23 -10.07
N LEU A 90 -0.91 -2.65 -9.93
CA LEU A 90 0.24 -2.92 -10.81
C LEU A 90 0.91 -4.26 -10.47
N ALA A 91 1.08 -4.57 -9.19
CA ALA A 91 1.67 -5.82 -8.72
C ALA A 91 0.81 -7.04 -9.07
N SER A 92 -0.52 -6.95 -8.92
CA SER A 92 -1.46 -8.02 -9.33
C SER A 92 -1.42 -8.34 -10.82
N ARG A 93 -1.02 -7.36 -11.64
CA ARG A 93 -0.80 -7.55 -13.08
C ARG A 93 0.63 -7.99 -13.42
N ARG A 94 1.50 -8.16 -12.42
CA ARG A 94 2.94 -8.42 -12.54
C ARG A 94 3.62 -7.41 -13.48
N ALA A 95 3.20 -6.15 -13.43
CA ALA A 95 3.61 -5.14 -14.41
C ALA A 95 5.11 -4.85 -14.42
N PHE A 96 5.80 -5.03 -13.29
CA PHE A 96 7.26 -4.85 -13.19
C PHE A 96 8.04 -6.17 -13.30
N GLY A 97 7.37 -7.32 -13.16
CA GLY A 97 8.00 -8.65 -13.26
C GLY A 97 8.96 -8.98 -12.11
N ILE A 98 8.90 -8.22 -11.00
CA ILE A 98 9.72 -8.46 -9.82
C ILE A 98 9.24 -9.73 -9.11
N ALA A 99 7.92 -9.91 -8.98
CA ALA A 99 7.35 -11.11 -8.39
C ALA A 99 7.81 -12.37 -9.15
N ASP A 100 7.76 -12.36 -10.48
CA ASP A 100 8.22 -13.47 -11.33
C ASP A 100 9.70 -13.77 -11.17
N THR A 101 10.52 -12.73 -10.99
CA THR A 101 11.96 -12.87 -10.80
C THR A 101 12.26 -13.53 -9.44
N ILE A 102 11.57 -13.11 -8.39
CA ILE A 102 11.70 -13.68 -7.04
C ILE A 102 11.30 -15.16 -7.04
N ILE A 103 10.14 -15.48 -7.61
CA ILE A 103 9.65 -16.87 -7.71
C ILE A 103 10.71 -17.72 -8.44
N ARG A 104 11.19 -17.25 -9.60
CA ARG A 104 12.19 -17.96 -10.39
C ARG A 104 13.50 -18.20 -9.64
N GLN A 105 13.96 -17.23 -8.85
CA GLN A 105 15.19 -17.38 -8.06
C GLN A 105 15.01 -18.36 -6.89
N MET A 106 13.86 -18.34 -6.23
CA MET A 106 13.59 -19.20 -5.08
C MET A 106 13.28 -20.64 -5.49
N THR A 107 12.65 -20.87 -6.64
CA THR A 107 12.42 -22.22 -7.18
C THR A 107 13.68 -22.83 -7.81
N ARG A 108 14.70 -22.01 -8.12
CA ARG A 108 16.00 -22.47 -8.65
C ARG A 108 17.01 -22.84 -7.56
N ARG A 109 16.74 -22.51 -6.30
CA ARG A 109 17.55 -22.98 -5.16
C ARG A 109 17.16 -24.40 -4.77
#